data_AF-A0A527ICE6-F1
#
_entry.id   AF-A0A527ICE6-F1
#
_cell.length_a   1.000
_cell.length_b   1.000
_cell.length_c   1.000
_cell.angle_alpha   90.00
_cell.angle_beta   90.00
_cell.angle_gamma   90.00
#
_symmetry.space_group_name_H-M   'P 1'
#
loop_
_entity.id
_entity.type
_entity.pdbx_description
1 polymer ?
#
loop_
_entity_poly.entity_id
_entity_poly.type
_entity_poly.pdbx_seq_one_letter_code
_entity_poly.pdbx_strand_id
1 'polypeptide(L)' 'SALSQHLSIMREFGLVTRKQERQKAYYSCTDRALKVLELLDWLAERKTLPGRDHHP' A
#
# COMPACT_ATOMS: atom_id res chain seq x y z
N SER A 1 4.07 3.38 -19.97
CA SER A 1 3.93 4.64 -19.19
C SER A 1 4.38 4.40 -17.75
N ALA A 2 4.75 5.47 -17.04
CA ALA A 2 5.20 5.37 -15.64
C ALA A 2 4.17 4.70 -14.72
N LEU A 3 2.90 5.07 -14.83
CA LEU A 3 1.82 4.45 -14.03
C LEU A 3 1.72 2.93 -14.26
N SER A 4 1.81 2.48 -15.50
CA SER A 4 1.75 1.05 -15.83
C SER A 4 2.94 0.27 -15.27
N GLN A 5 4.13 0.88 -15.22
CA GLN A 5 5.30 0.26 -14.58
C GLN A 5 5.09 0.12 -13.07
N HIS A 6 4.62 1.18 -12.39
CA HIS A 6 4.34 1.12 -10.95
C HIS A 6 3.28 0.05 -10.63
N LEU A 7 2.22 -0.06 -11.43
CA LEU A 7 1.21 -1.10 -11.27
C LEU A 7 1.76 -2.52 -11.52
N SER A 8 2.75 -2.68 -12.41
CA SER A 8 3.43 -3.97 -12.59
C SER A 8 4.23 -4.34 -11.36
N ILE A 9 5.01 -3.40 -10.82
CA ILE A 9 5.81 -3.59 -9.61
C ILE A 9 4.89 -3.94 -8.43
N MET A 10 3.82 -3.16 -8.21
CA MET A 10 2.85 -3.44 -7.14
C MET A 10 2.21 -4.82 -7.29
N ARG A 11 1.96 -5.29 -8.52
CA ARG A 11 1.44 -6.63 -8.78
C ARG A 11 2.49 -7.71 -8.48
N GLU A 12 3.75 -7.50 -8.85
CA GLU A 12 4.86 -8.43 -8.57
C GLU A 12 5.05 -8.66 -7.06
N PHE A 13 4.88 -7.62 -6.24
CA PHE A 13 4.88 -7.73 -4.78
C PHE A 13 3.57 -8.25 -4.19
N GLY A 14 2.58 -8.58 -5.03
CA GLY A 14 1.28 -9.09 -4.62
C GLY A 14 0.43 -8.08 -3.88
N LEU A 15 0.63 -6.78 -4.12
CA LEU A 15 -0.16 -5.70 -3.53
C LEU A 15 -1.46 -5.46 -4.29
N VAL A 16 -1.42 -5.58 -5.62
CA VAL A 16 -2.62 -5.43 -6.46
C VAL A 16 -2.84 -6.64 -7.35
N THR A 17 -4.11 -6.92 -7.64
CA THR A 17 -4.54 -7.82 -8.70
C THR A 17 -4.85 -7.02 -9.95
N ARG A 18 -4.76 -7.68 -11.11
CA ARG A 18 -5.12 -7.10 -12.41
C ARG A 18 -6.16 -7.99 -13.06
N LYS A 19 -7.31 -7.41 -13.42
CA LYS A 19 -8.33 -8.06 -14.24
C LYS A 19 -8.41 -7.33 -15.58
N GLN A 20 -8.26 -8.07 -16.68
CA GLN A 20 -8.46 -7.53 -18.01
C GLN A 20 -9.88 -7.83 -18.47
N GLU A 21 -10.61 -6.79 -18.84
CA GLU A 21 -11.98 -6.93 -19.34
C GLU A 21 -12.14 -6.10 -20.60
N ARG A 22 -12.36 -6.80 -21.73
CA ARG A 22 -12.34 -6.22 -23.08
C ARG A 22 -11.04 -5.45 -23.33
N GLN A 23 -11.12 -4.13 -23.47
CA GLN A 23 -10.00 -3.23 -23.74
C GLN A 23 -9.51 -2.48 -22.48
N LYS A 24 -10.08 -2.76 -21.30
CA LYS A 24 -9.72 -2.07 -20.05
C LYS A 24 -9.02 -3.01 -19.07
N ALA A 25 -8.01 -2.47 -18.39
CA ALA A 25 -7.34 -3.14 -17.28
C ALA A 25 -7.83 -2.52 -15.98
N TYR A 26 -8.43 -3.35 -15.13
CA TYR A 26 -8.88 -3.00 -13.80
C TYR A 26 -7.85 -3.51 -12.79
N TYR A 27 -7.58 -2.70 -11.78
CA TYR A 27 -6.68 -3.03 -10.69
C TYR A 27 -7.44 -2.95 -9.38
N SER A 28 -7.16 -3.88 -8.48
CA SER A 28 -7.79 -3.94 -7.16
C SER A 28 -6.73 -4.26 -6.12
N CYS A 29 -6.86 -3.67 -4.94
CA CYS A 29 -5.99 -4.00 -3.81
C CYS A 29 -6.24 -5.43 -3.35
N THR A 30 -5.18 -6.10 -2.95
CA THR A 30 -5.25 -7.39 -2.25
C THR A 30 -5.40 -7.17 -0.74
N ASP A 31 -5.79 -8.22 0.00
CA ASP A 31 -5.73 -8.22 1.47
C ASP A 31 -4.34 -7.88 2.00
N ARG A 32 -3.28 -8.27 1.28
CA ARG A 32 -1.90 -7.93 1.63
C ARG A 32 -1.67 -6.43 1.57
N ALA A 33 -2.11 -5.77 0.50
CA ALA A 33 -1.98 -4.33 0.39
C ALA A 33 -2.74 -3.60 1.50
N LEU A 34 -3.94 -4.07 1.86
CA LEU A 34 -4.70 -3.48 2.97
C LEU A 34 -3.93 -3.56 4.29
N LYS A 35 -3.34 -4.71 4.62
CA LYS A 35 -2.49 -4.85 5.82
C LYS A 35 -1.26 -3.96 5.82
N VAL A 36 -0.63 -3.76 4.65
CA VAL A 36 0.50 -2.85 4.51
C VAL A 36 0.06 -1.41 4.75
N LEU A 37 -1.10 -1.00 4.22
CA LEU A 37 -1.65 0.32 4.47
C LEU A 37 -1.97 0.53 5.95
N GLU A 38 -2.63 -0.43 6.60
CA GLU A 38 -2.90 -0.38 8.05
C GLU A 38 -1.61 -0.23 8.88
N LEU A 39 -0.55 -0.97 8.52
CA LEU A 39 0.75 -0.85 9.18
C LEU A 39 1.38 0.53 8.95
N LEU A 40 1.29 1.06 7.74
CA LEU A 40 1.82 2.38 7.40
C LEU A 40 1.07 3.49 8.14
N ASP A 41 -0.25 3.40 8.22
CA ASP A 41 -1.09 4.34 8.97
C ASP A 41 -0.74 4.31 10.46
N TRP A 42 -0.63 3.12 11.06
CA TRP A 42 -0.21 2.97 12.45
C TRP A 42 1.21 3.53 12.69
N LEU A 43 2.15 3.32 11.77
CA LEU A 43 3.50 3.89 11.87
C LEU A 43 3.50 5.41 11.74
N ALA A 44 2.65 5.95 10.86
CA ALA A 44 2.49 7.39 10.70
C ALA A 44 1.94 8.01 11.99
N GLU A 45 0.88 7.43 12.56
CA GLU A 45 0.30 7.84 13.84
C GLU A 45 1.32 7.83 14.98
N ARG A 46 2.15 6.78 15.06
CA ARG A 46 3.22 6.69 16.06
C ARG A 46 4.31 7.72 15.90
N LYS A 47 4.65 8.09 14.67
CA LYS A 47 5.64 9.16 14.39
C LYS A 47 5.08 10.55 14.65
N THR A 48 3.75 10.70 14.64
CA THR A 48 3.07 11.97 14.97
C THR A 48 2.83 12.20 16.45
N LEU A 49 3.15 11.25 17.34
CA LEU A 49 3.09 11.47 18.79
C LEU A 49 4.38 12.17 19.27
N PRO A 50 4.35 13.47 19.65
CA PRO A 50 5.49 14.11 20.27
C PRO A 50 5.67 13.53 21.68
N GLY A 51 6.90 13.12 22.01
CA GLY A 51 7.40 13.00 23.38
C GLY A 51 6.53 12.23 24.38
N ARG A 52 6.64 10.91 24.40
CA ARG A 52 6.77 10.23 25.70
C ARG A 52 8.25 10.27 26.07
N ASP A 53 8.69 11.44 26.51
CA ASP A 53 9.92 11.55 27.27
C ASP A 53 9.70 10.78 28.58
N HIS A 54 10.09 9.51 28.54
CA HIS A 54 10.31 8.70 29.71
C HIS A 54 11.57 9.26 30.37
N HIS A 55 11.39 10.08 31.41
CA HIS A 55 12.47 10.39 32.34
C HIS A 55 12.17 9.65 33.68
N PRO A 56 13.17 8.95 34.26
CA PRO A 56 13.02 8.16 35.49
C PRO A 56 12.57 8.96 36.71
#